data_AF-A0A4P6WW48-F1
#
_entry.id   AF-A0A4P6WW48-F1
#
_cell.length_a   1.000
_cell.length_b   1.000
_cell.length_c   1.000
_cell.angle_alpha   90.00
_cell.angle_beta   90.00
_cell.angle_gamma   90.00
#
_symmetry.space_group_name_H-M   'P 1'
#
loop_
_entity.id
_entity.type
_entity.pdbx_description
1 polymer ?
#
loop_
_entity_poly.entity_id
_entity_poly.type
_entity_poly.pdbx_seq_one_letter_code
_entity_poly.pdbx_strand_id
1 'polypeptide(L)'
;MSLYRFKSRETGDLVMLAPSGKHILDILGKDASSSGIIRPEEMPGAIAALRAAVQAEEAAQQQMKEEALAKGEPAPQFEAVSLRMRSAPFIEMLQRCAKAEVEIVWGV
;
A
#
# COMPACT_ATOMS: atom_id res chain seq x y z
N MET A 1 -4.45 2.25 20.04
CA MET A 1 -3.73 1.73 18.85
C MET A 1 -4.70 1.84 17.68
N SER A 2 -4.51 2.82 16.80
CA SER A 2 -5.47 3.09 15.72
C SER A 2 -5.27 2.07 14.58
N LEU A 3 -6.36 1.56 14.03
CA LEU A 3 -6.36 0.58 12.93
C LEU A 3 -7.15 1.17 11.76
N TYR A 4 -6.69 0.92 10.54
CA TYR A 4 -7.49 1.16 9.34
C TYR A 4 -8.27 -0.10 9.01
N ARG A 5 -9.55 0.07 8.70
CA ARG A 5 -10.43 -1.01 8.25
C ARG A 5 -11.01 -0.64 6.90
N PHE A 6 -10.69 -1.44 5.91
CA PHE A 6 -11.23 -1.35 4.56
C PHE A 6 -12.31 -2.42 4.43
N LYS A 7 -13.51 -2.00 4.05
CA LYS A 7 -14.68 -2.86 3.89
C LYS A 7 -15.07 -2.93 2.43
N SER A 8 -15.52 -4.10 1.99
CA SER A 8 -16.09 -4.33 0.67
C SER A 8 -17.24 -5.33 0.80
N ARG A 9 -18.15 -5.33 -0.17
CA ARG A 9 -19.21 -6.35 -0.26
C ARG A 9 -18.72 -7.67 -0.86
N GLU A 10 -17.60 -7.65 -1.59
CA GLU A 10 -17.03 -8.82 -2.27
C GLU A 10 -15.98 -9.54 -1.43
N THR A 11 -15.24 -8.81 -0.60
CA THR A 11 -14.15 -9.39 0.21
C THR A 11 -14.44 -9.21 1.69
N GLY A 12 -13.79 -10.03 2.53
CA GLY A 12 -13.75 -9.75 3.97
C GLY A 12 -13.07 -8.42 4.29
N ASP A 13 -13.31 -7.92 5.50
CA ASP A 13 -12.68 -6.70 6.00
C ASP A 13 -11.16 -6.84 6.02
N LEU A 14 -10.46 -5.93 5.33
CA LEU A 14 -9.02 -5.82 5.41
C LEU A 14 -8.66 -4.82 6.51
N VAL A 15 -8.05 -5.31 7.57
CA VAL A 15 -7.59 -4.50 8.70
C VAL A 15 -6.08 -4.32 8.60
N MET A 16 -5.63 -3.06 8.68
CA MET A 16 -4.22 -2.69 8.63
C MET A 16 -3.84 -1.87 9.85
N LEU A 17 -2.58 -2.01 10.28
CA LEU A 17 -2.00 -1.12 11.28
C LEU A 17 -2.02 0.33 10.77
N ALA A 18 -2.22 1.31 11.67
CA ALA A 18 -2.26 2.73 11.31
C ALA A 18 -1.14 3.20 10.36
N PRO A 19 0.14 2.88 10.60
CA PRO A 19 1.22 3.31 9.71
C PRO A 19 1.08 2.74 8.29
N SER A 20 0.72 1.46 8.17
CA SER A 20 0.57 0.79 6.88
C SER A 20 -0.66 1.29 6.11
N GLY A 21 -1.80 1.44 6.78
CA GLY A 21 -3.02 1.95 6.16
C GLY A 21 -2.88 3.40 5.70
N LYS A 22 -2.26 4.25 6.54
CA LYS A 22 -1.95 5.63 6.17
C LYS A 22 -1.03 5.71 4.95
N HIS A 23 0.08 4.96 4.95
CA HIS A 23 1.02 4.96 3.84
C HIS A 23 0.35 4.51 2.53
N ILE A 24 -0.50 3.48 2.56
CA ILE A 24 -1.27 3.09 1.36
C ILE A 24 -2.16 4.23 0.86
N LEU A 25 -2.90 4.90 1.75
CA LEU A 25 -3.76 6.01 1.37
C LEU A 25 -2.96 7.20 0.83
N ASP A 26 -1.82 7.51 1.42
CA ASP A 26 -0.90 8.56 0.96
C ASP A 26 -0.38 8.26 -0.47
N ILE A 27 -0.01 7.02 -0.78
CA ILE A 27 0.41 6.59 -2.14
C ILE A 27 -0.74 6.77 -3.15
N LEU A 28 -1.98 6.54 -2.72
CA LEU A 28 -3.17 6.70 -3.53
C LEU A 28 -3.62 8.16 -3.66
N GLY A 29 -2.94 9.11 -2.99
CA GLY A 29 -3.36 10.50 -2.93
C GLY A 29 -4.69 10.71 -2.20
N LYS A 30 -5.08 9.76 -1.34
CA LYS A 30 -6.32 9.80 -0.57
C LYS A 30 -6.01 10.18 0.87
N ASP A 31 -6.88 11.02 1.45
CA ASP A 31 -6.70 11.48 2.81
C ASP A 31 -6.94 10.34 3.82
N ALA A 32 -5.90 9.99 4.56
CA ALA A 32 -5.95 8.96 5.59
C ALA A 32 -6.66 9.40 6.88
N SER A 33 -6.91 10.69 7.07
CA SER A 33 -7.55 11.24 8.27
C SER A 33 -9.08 11.22 8.21
N SER A 34 -9.66 11.05 7.02
CA SER A 34 -11.10 11.06 6.78
C SER A 34 -11.60 9.72 6.24
N SER A 35 -12.91 9.48 6.36
CA SER A 35 -13.57 8.36 5.68
C SER A 35 -13.56 8.59 4.18
N GLY A 36 -13.58 7.50 3.42
CA GLY A 36 -13.59 7.62 1.97
C GLY A 36 -13.95 6.34 1.25
N ILE A 37 -13.94 6.44 -0.08
CA ILE A 37 -14.35 5.40 -1.01
C ILE A 37 -13.34 5.27 -2.16
N ILE A 38 -13.11 4.03 -2.59
CA ILE A 38 -12.44 3.69 -3.84
C ILE A 38 -13.48 3.01 -4.72
N ARG A 39 -13.83 3.67 -5.82
CA ARG A 39 -14.77 3.12 -6.81
C ARG A 39 -14.06 2.11 -7.71
N PRO A 40 -14.79 1.14 -8.30
CA PRO A 40 -14.22 0.15 -9.22
C PRO A 40 -13.39 0.77 -10.35
N GLU A 41 -13.85 1.89 -10.90
CA GLU A 41 -13.17 2.67 -11.94
C GLU A 41 -11.78 3.19 -11.52
N GLU A 42 -11.58 3.47 -10.23
CA GLU A 42 -10.31 3.97 -9.67
C GLU A 42 -9.34 2.83 -9.34
N MET A 43 -9.84 1.60 -9.17
CA MET A 43 -9.04 0.48 -8.66
C MET A 43 -7.87 0.07 -9.57
N PRO A 44 -8.00 0.03 -10.92
CA PRO A 44 -6.86 -0.24 -11.79
C PRO A 44 -5.73 0.79 -11.63
N GLY A 45 -6.10 2.07 -11.50
CA GLY A 45 -5.15 3.17 -11.24
C GLY A 45 -4.49 3.03 -9.86
N ALA A 46 -5.27 2.69 -8.84
CA ALA A 46 -4.78 2.46 -7.49
C ALA A 46 -3.78 1.29 -7.42
N ILE A 47 -4.08 0.17 -8.10
CA ILE A 47 -3.17 -0.98 -8.21
C ILE A 47 -1.85 -0.56 -8.88
N ALA A 48 -1.93 0.20 -9.97
CA ALA A 48 -0.74 0.68 -10.68
C ALA A 48 0.11 1.61 -9.80
N ALA A 49 -0.50 2.55 -9.09
CA ALA A 49 0.18 3.46 -8.18
C ALA A 49 0.90 2.71 -7.05
N LEU A 50 0.24 1.73 -6.42
CA LEU A 50 0.85 0.91 -5.37
C LEU A 50 2.02 0.08 -5.89
N ARG A 51 1.89 -0.52 -7.08
CA ARG A 51 3.00 -1.26 -7.71
C ARG A 51 4.17 -0.35 -8.04
N ALA A 52 3.91 0.85 -8.55
CA ALA A 52 4.95 1.83 -8.84
C ALA A 52 5.68 2.29 -7.58
N ALA A 53 4.95 2.56 -6.49
CA ALA A 53 5.54 2.93 -5.19
C ALA A 53 6.43 1.81 -4.63
N VAL A 54 5.99 0.55 -4.73
CA VAL A 54 6.79 -0.63 -4.35
C VAL A 54 8.10 -0.69 -5.14
N GLN A 55 8.03 -0.52 -6.47
CA GLN A 55 9.24 -0.54 -7.31
C GLN A 55 10.19 0.62 -7.00
N ALA A 56 9.64 1.82 -6.74
CA ALA A 56 10.44 2.98 -6.36
C ALA A 56 11.17 2.78 -5.02
N GLU A 57 10.49 2.21 -4.02
CA GLU A 57 11.11 1.87 -2.73
C GLU A 57 12.22 0.84 -2.92
N GLU A 58 11.95 -0.26 -3.63
CA GLU A 58 12.95 -1.30 -3.88
C GLU A 58 14.17 -0.78 -4.66
N ALA A 59 13.96 0.10 -5.64
CA ALA A 59 15.05 0.74 -6.38
C ALA A 59 15.89 1.67 -5.47
N ALA A 60 15.25 2.48 -4.63
CA ALA A 60 15.95 3.35 -3.69
C ALA A 60 16.76 2.53 -2.66
N GLN A 61 16.19 1.45 -2.13
CA GLN A 61 16.90 0.54 -1.22
C GLN A 61 18.11 -0.11 -1.89
N GLN A 62 17.97 -0.51 -3.16
CA GLN A 62 19.05 -1.10 -3.93
C GLN A 62 20.19 -0.09 -4.15
N GLN A 63 19.86 1.15 -4.56
CA GLN A 63 20.85 2.22 -4.72
C GLN A 63 21.61 2.50 -3.42
N MET A 64 20.91 2.61 -2.29
CA MET A 64 21.55 2.82 -0.99
C MET A 64 22.50 1.68 -0.60
N LYS A 65 22.18 0.43 -0.94
CA LYS A 65 23.07 -0.71 -0.71
C LYS A 65 24.32 -0.62 -1.60
N GLU A 66 24.15 -0.29 -2.87
CA GLU A 66 25.26 -0.12 -3.81
C GLU A 66 26.18 1.02 -3.41
N GLU A 67 25.63 2.15 -2.97
CA GLU A 67 26.40 3.29 -2.45
C GLU A 67 27.17 2.94 -1.17
N ALA A 68 26.54 2.24 -0.22
CA ALA A 68 27.20 1.80 1.00
C ALA A 68 28.34 0.81 0.69
N LEU A 69 28.10 -0.12 -0.23
CA LEU A 69 29.13 -1.06 -0.70
C LEU A 69 30.30 -0.32 -1.35
N ALA A 70 30.03 0.68 -2.19
CA ALA A 70 31.05 1.49 -2.85
C ALA A 70 31.88 2.34 -1.86
N LYS A 71 31.26 2.78 -0.76
CA LYS A 71 31.94 3.54 0.32
C LYS A 71 32.62 2.65 1.36
N GLY A 72 32.45 1.33 1.29
CA GLY A 72 32.94 0.39 2.30
C GLY A 72 32.21 0.50 3.64
N GLU A 73 31.00 1.06 3.62
CA GLU A 73 30.13 1.22 4.79
C GLU A 73 29.26 -0.02 4.98
N PRO A 74 28.83 -0.32 6.23
CA PRO A 74 27.91 -1.42 6.47
C PRO A 74 26.58 -1.19 5.74
N ALA A 75 26.01 -2.26 5.20
CA ALA A 75 24.77 -2.19 4.45
C ALA A 75 23.65 -1.55 5.30
N PRO A 76 22.86 -0.62 4.73
CA PRO A 76 21.75 0.00 5.43
C PRO A 76 20.73 -1.06 5.88
N GLN A 77 20.22 -0.91 7.10
CA GLN A 77 19.15 -1.73 7.62
C GLN A 77 17.81 -1.16 7.13
N PHE A 78 17.03 -1.99 6.45
CA PHE A 78 15.70 -1.63 5.99
C PHE A 78 14.64 -2.19 6.92
N GLU A 79 13.42 -1.66 6.84
CA GLU A 79 12.28 -2.19 7.59
C GLU A 79 12.11 -3.70 7.30
N ALA A 80 11.92 -4.49 8.36
CA ALA A 80 11.70 -5.93 8.23
C ALA A 80 10.44 -6.26 7.40
N VAL A 81 9.47 -5.34 7.35
CA VAL A 81 8.26 -5.47 6.53
C VAL A 81 8.24 -4.41 5.43
N SER A 82 8.63 -4.80 4.22
CA SER A 82 8.64 -3.90 3.05
C SER A 82 7.25 -3.43 2.63
N LEU A 83 7.18 -2.30 1.91
CA LEU A 83 5.93 -1.83 1.30
C LEU A 83 5.30 -2.91 0.41
N ARG A 84 6.10 -3.72 -0.28
CA ARG A 84 5.61 -4.86 -1.07
C ARG A 84 4.76 -5.83 -0.25
N MET A 85 5.25 -6.24 0.92
CA MET A 85 4.52 -7.16 1.79
C MET A 85 3.29 -6.51 2.42
N ARG A 86 3.36 -5.22 2.77
CA ARG A 86 2.22 -4.49 3.34
C ARG A 86 1.11 -4.23 2.33
N SER A 87 1.47 -3.94 1.08
CA SER A 87 0.55 -3.58 0.01
C SER A 87 -0.13 -4.79 -0.64
N ALA A 88 0.48 -5.98 -0.57
CA ALA A 88 -0.04 -7.21 -1.16
C ALA A 88 -1.52 -7.51 -0.83
N PRO A 89 -1.97 -7.59 0.44
CA PRO A 89 -3.38 -7.89 0.73
C PRO A 89 -4.34 -6.79 0.23
N PHE A 90 -3.89 -5.54 0.19
CA PHE A 90 -4.69 -4.43 -0.34
C PHE A 90 -4.82 -4.49 -1.87
N ILE A 91 -3.73 -4.83 -2.57
CA ILE A 91 -3.74 -5.04 -4.02
C ILE A 91 -4.66 -6.21 -4.38
N GLU A 92 -4.63 -7.31 -3.62
CA GLU A 92 -5.55 -8.42 -3.83
C GLU A 92 -7.02 -8.01 -3.64
N MET A 93 -7.30 -7.23 -2.59
CA MET A 93 -8.64 -6.68 -2.34
C MET A 93 -9.10 -5.81 -3.52
N LEU A 94 -8.28 -4.88 -3.98
CA LEU A 94 -8.56 -4.03 -5.16
C LEU A 94 -8.83 -4.88 -6.41
N GLN A 95 -8.03 -5.91 -6.66
CA GLN A 95 -8.21 -6.78 -7.83
C GLN A 95 -9.53 -7.54 -7.81
N ARG A 96 -9.96 -8.03 -6.64
CA ARG A 96 -11.24 -8.73 -6.50
C ARG A 96 -12.41 -7.75 -6.63
N CYS A 97 -12.33 -6.61 -5.94
CA CYS A 97 -13.39 -5.61 -5.98
C CYS A 97 -13.56 -4.98 -7.37
N ALA A 98 -12.46 -4.78 -8.10
CA ALA A 98 -12.49 -4.29 -9.48
C ALA A 98 -13.20 -5.27 -10.42
N LYS A 99 -12.98 -6.58 -10.25
CA LYS A 99 -13.63 -7.63 -11.04
C LYS A 99 -15.11 -7.79 -10.72
N ALA A 100 -15.47 -7.60 -9.46
CA ALA A 100 -16.86 -7.68 -8.99
C ALA A 100 -17.61 -6.34 -9.12
N GLU A 101 -16.96 -5.29 -9.60
CA GLU A 101 -17.52 -3.93 -9.72
C GLU A 101 -18.11 -3.38 -8.42
N VAL A 102 -17.47 -3.68 -7.28
CA VAL A 102 -17.88 -3.17 -5.96
C VAL A 102 -16.92 -2.15 -5.40
N GLU A 103 -17.42 -1.18 -4.65
CA GLU A 103 -16.60 -0.19 -3.96
C GLU A 103 -15.86 -0.75 -2.73
N ILE A 104 -14.75 -0.09 -2.37
CA ILE A 104 -14.08 -0.26 -1.08
C ILE A 104 -14.27 1.01 -0.27
N VAL A 105 -14.69 0.89 0.99
CA VAL A 105 -14.89 2.02 1.90
C VAL A 105 -14.04 1.88 3.17
N TRP A 106 -13.65 3.02 3.76
CA TRP A 106 -12.97 3.05 5.05
C TRP A 106 -13.47 4.22 5.91
N GLY A 107 -13.20 4.16 7.23
CA GLY A 107 -13.63 5.19 8.18
C GLY A 107 -15.12 5.13 8.55
N VAL A 108 -15.73 3.95 8.40
CA VAL A 108 -17.15 3.65 8.73
C VAL A 108 -17.30 2.78 9.96
#